data_AF-A0A1F8KQB6-F1
#
_entry.id   AF-A0A1F8KQB6-F1
#
_cell.length_a   1.000
_cell.length_b   1.000
_cell.length_c   1.000
_cell.angle_alpha   90.00
_cell.angle_beta   90.00
_cell.angle_gamma   90.00
#
_symmetry.space_group_name_H-M   'P 1'
#
loop_
_entity.id
_entity.type
_entity.pdbx_description
1 polymer ?
#
loop_
_entity_poly.entity_id
_entity_poly.type
_entity_poly.pdbx_seq_one_letter_code
_entity_poly.pdbx_strand_id
1 'polypeptide(L)'
;MLFVFQFPDGKAGKLLSVSLKNQSLRYTPTHMEQTNLNWSVSDLKLDVDAVLRGQGADPGVIRSRRPRLVEIAEQALESSRYLLEPRVVQRRLAVRSLRHEKLILEGGSSLSGAWISQYLAPAESVTAIVCTVGSRIEQAASRLMESDMLLGLALDGVGSAGVEALAQLVCKQIEDQAAAEGKQTSVPLSPGMLNWSVEDGQPVIFEMLAPAQIGVEMTSSFMMKPGKSLSMLVGVGTQLGVKGNTCDYCAMQGTCKYREYGGHTQMEANDRKIG
;
A
#
# COMPACT_ATOMS: atom_id res chain seq x y z
N MET A 1 -9.81 40.90 -15.09
CA MET A 1 -9.27 41.58 -13.90
C MET A 1 -7.84 42.01 -14.25
N LEU A 2 -7.60 43.29 -14.52
CA LEU A 2 -6.26 43.79 -14.87
C LEU A 2 -5.44 43.94 -13.58
N PHE A 3 -4.31 43.23 -13.48
CA PHE A 3 -3.28 43.52 -12.49
C PHE A 3 -2.25 44.44 -13.14
N VAL A 4 -2.09 45.64 -12.62
CA VAL A 4 -1.04 46.59 -13.00
C VAL A 4 0.15 46.33 -12.08
N PHE A 5 1.26 45.81 -12.62
CA PHE A 5 2.53 45.73 -11.92
C PHE A 5 3.38 46.96 -12.27
N GLN A 6 3.71 47.79 -11.28
CA GLN A 6 4.76 48.80 -11.40
C GLN A 6 6.12 48.15 -11.11
N PHE A 7 7.06 48.29 -12.03
CA PHE A 7 8.47 47.90 -11.84
C PHE A 7 9.29 49.11 -11.37
N PRO A 8 10.33 48.95 -10.52
CA PRO A 8 11.12 50.07 -9.98
C PRO A 8 12.07 50.75 -10.96
N ASP A 9 12.22 50.25 -12.19
CA ASP A 9 13.16 50.80 -13.17
C ASP A 9 12.41 51.12 -14.46
N GLY A 10 12.21 52.42 -14.73
CA GLY A 10 11.37 52.99 -15.79
C GLY A 10 11.80 52.70 -17.24
N LYS A 11 11.92 51.43 -17.62
CA LYS A 11 12.11 51.01 -19.02
C LYS A 11 10.84 50.34 -19.54
N ALA A 12 10.24 50.94 -20.56
CA ALA A 12 9.04 50.45 -21.23
C ALA A 12 9.32 49.10 -21.95
N GLY A 13 8.78 48.01 -21.40
CA GLY A 13 8.75 46.70 -22.05
C GLY A 13 7.49 46.54 -22.89
N LYS A 14 7.67 46.09 -24.15
CA LYS A 14 6.62 45.82 -25.15
C LYS A 14 5.51 44.91 -24.60
N LEU A 15 4.25 45.32 -24.78
CA LEU A 15 3.06 44.49 -24.60
C LEU A 15 3.04 43.37 -25.66
N LEU A 16 3.31 42.14 -25.26
CA LEU A 16 2.97 40.95 -26.04
C LEU A 16 1.64 40.42 -25.53
N SER A 17 0.59 40.59 -26.34
CA SER A 17 -0.72 39.97 -26.09
C SER A 17 -0.59 38.45 -26.31
N VAL A 18 -0.49 37.68 -25.23
CA VAL A 18 -0.54 36.22 -25.29
C VAL A 18 -1.99 35.77 -25.14
N SER A 19 -2.57 35.33 -26.26
CA SER A 19 -3.88 34.69 -26.31
C SER A 19 -3.85 33.39 -25.53
N LEU A 20 -4.58 33.31 -24.41
CA LEU A 20 -4.79 32.08 -23.65
C LEU A 20 -5.65 31.10 -24.46
N LYS A 21 -5.01 30.23 -25.23
CA LYS A 21 -5.62 28.97 -25.68
C LYS A 21 -5.22 27.87 -24.70
N ASN A 22 -6.22 27.14 -24.21
CA ASN A 22 -6.14 25.91 -23.44
C ASN A 22 -4.88 25.08 -23.78
N GLN A 23 -3.90 25.10 -22.89
CA GLN A 23 -2.87 24.07 -22.80
C GLN A 23 -2.88 23.56 -21.37
N SER A 24 -3.24 22.29 -21.23
CA SER A 24 -3.01 21.51 -20.03
C SER A 24 -1.52 21.57 -19.70
N LEU A 25 -1.18 22.30 -18.65
CA LEU A 25 0.14 22.29 -18.05
C LEU A 25 0.39 20.88 -17.53
N ARG A 26 1.01 20.02 -18.35
CA ARG A 26 1.62 18.79 -17.88
C ARG A 26 2.81 19.20 -17.01
N TYR A 27 2.61 19.15 -15.71
CA TYR A 27 3.69 19.19 -14.74
C TYR A 27 4.55 17.94 -14.94
N THR A 28 5.77 18.12 -15.46
CA THR A 28 6.82 17.11 -15.39
C THR A 28 7.58 17.34 -14.08
N PRO A 29 7.50 16.44 -13.08
CA PRO A 29 8.21 16.62 -11.82
C PRO A 29 9.71 16.53 -12.08
N THR A 30 10.41 17.64 -11.87
CA THR A 30 11.88 17.71 -11.88
C THR A 30 12.36 17.00 -10.60
N HIS A 31 12.86 15.77 -10.74
CA HIS A 31 13.34 14.84 -9.69
C HIS A 31 12.27 14.24 -8.77
N MET A 32 11.67 13.10 -9.18
CA MET A 32 10.90 12.23 -8.28
C MET A 32 11.86 11.37 -7.45
N GLU A 33 12.20 11.80 -6.23
CA GLU A 33 13.00 11.02 -5.29
C GLU A 33 12.12 9.92 -4.66
N GLN A 34 12.15 8.73 -5.24
CA GLN A 34 11.45 7.53 -4.77
C GLN A 34 12.46 6.50 -4.29
N THR A 35 12.11 5.73 -3.28
CA THR A 35 12.96 4.65 -2.77
C THR A 35 12.45 3.32 -3.30
N ASN A 36 13.33 2.60 -4.01
CA ASN A 36 13.12 1.21 -4.36
C ASN A 36 13.80 0.34 -3.30
N LEU A 37 13.01 -0.51 -2.64
CA LEU A 37 13.49 -1.41 -1.61
C LEU A 37 13.38 -2.84 -2.13
N ASN A 38 14.49 -3.57 -2.02
CA ASN A 38 14.55 -4.98 -2.35
C ASN A 38 14.49 -5.77 -1.05
N TRP A 39 13.44 -6.58 -0.90
CA TRP A 39 13.35 -7.57 0.16
C TRP A 39 13.62 -8.95 -0.38
N SER A 40 14.24 -9.78 0.45
CA SER A 40 14.43 -11.18 0.15
C SER A 40 13.16 -11.97 0.46
N VAL A 41 12.97 -13.11 -0.22
CA VAL A 41 11.86 -14.03 0.07
C VAL A 41 11.91 -14.52 1.53
N SER A 42 13.12 -14.66 2.10
CA SER A 42 13.31 -15.03 3.51
C SER A 42 12.78 -13.98 4.50
N ASP A 43 12.74 -12.70 4.12
CA ASP A 43 12.25 -11.64 5.01
C ASP A 43 10.74 -11.78 5.26
N LEU A 44 10.01 -12.35 4.31
CA LEU A 44 8.55 -12.54 4.40
C LEU A 44 8.13 -13.52 5.50
N LYS A 45 9.04 -14.40 5.95
CA LYS A 45 8.82 -15.40 7.02
C LYS A 45 7.50 -16.17 6.87
N LEU A 46 7.18 -16.58 5.64
CA LEU A 46 5.93 -17.30 5.36
C LEU A 46 5.97 -18.71 5.95
N ASP A 47 4.88 -19.08 6.62
CA ASP A 47 4.63 -20.43 7.12
C ASP A 47 3.38 -21.04 6.46
N VAL A 48 3.15 -22.32 6.72
CA VAL A 48 2.01 -23.07 6.17
C VAL A 48 0.68 -22.44 6.56
N ASP A 49 0.59 -21.93 7.79
CA ASP A 49 -0.64 -21.32 8.29
C ASP A 49 -0.93 -20.01 7.56
N ALA A 50 0.09 -19.24 7.17
CA ALA A 50 -0.05 -18.06 6.33
C ALA A 50 -0.57 -18.43 4.94
N VAL A 51 -0.09 -19.54 4.35
CA VAL A 51 -0.59 -20.04 3.07
C VAL A 51 -2.07 -20.45 3.16
N LEU A 52 -2.46 -21.14 4.24
CA LEU A 52 -3.87 -21.52 4.48
C LEU A 52 -4.75 -20.29 4.69
N ARG A 53 -4.28 -19.31 5.47
CA ARG A 53 -4.98 -18.02 5.64
C ARG A 53 -5.12 -17.29 4.30
N GLY A 54 -4.09 -17.26 3.47
CA GLY A 54 -4.11 -16.66 2.14
C GLY A 54 -5.13 -17.27 1.18
N GLN A 55 -5.62 -18.49 1.45
CA GLN A 55 -6.66 -19.18 0.69
C GLN A 55 -8.09 -18.92 1.17
N GLY A 56 -8.30 -18.17 2.25
CA GLY A 56 -9.63 -18.09 2.88
C GLY A 56 -9.84 -19.06 4.06
N ALA A 57 -8.84 -19.87 4.41
CA ALA A 57 -9.01 -20.99 5.34
C ALA A 57 -8.50 -20.71 6.76
N ASP A 58 -9.14 -21.36 7.73
CA ASP A 58 -8.71 -21.39 9.14
C ASP A 58 -7.71 -22.54 9.34
N PRO A 59 -6.43 -22.26 9.70
CA PRO A 59 -5.42 -23.30 9.84
C PRO A 59 -5.76 -24.37 10.89
N GLY A 60 -6.38 -23.98 12.01
CA GLY A 60 -6.78 -24.91 13.07
C GLY A 60 -7.84 -25.90 12.59
N VAL A 61 -8.84 -25.41 11.86
CA VAL A 61 -9.89 -26.25 11.26
C VAL A 61 -9.30 -27.20 10.21
N ILE A 62 -8.40 -26.70 9.35
CA ILE A 62 -7.79 -27.51 8.29
C ILE A 62 -6.89 -28.60 8.88
N ARG A 63 -6.02 -28.28 9.84
CA ARG A 63 -5.16 -29.26 10.51
C ARG A 63 -5.97 -30.38 11.19
N SER A 64 -7.09 -30.02 11.83
CA SER A 64 -7.96 -30.99 12.50
C SER A 64 -8.75 -31.88 11.54
N ARG A 65 -9.29 -31.32 10.44
CA ARG A 65 -10.29 -32.02 9.61
C ARG A 65 -9.75 -32.50 8.26
N ARG A 66 -8.68 -31.90 7.76
CA ARG A 66 -8.16 -32.09 6.39
C ARG A 66 -6.62 -32.01 6.35
N PRO A 67 -5.89 -32.89 7.04
CA PRO A 67 -4.43 -32.86 7.11
C PRO A 67 -3.75 -32.89 5.73
N ARG A 68 -4.34 -33.57 4.74
CA ARG A 68 -3.85 -33.56 3.36
C ARG A 68 -3.76 -32.15 2.73
N LEU A 69 -4.62 -31.21 3.13
CA LEU A 69 -4.53 -29.83 2.63
C LEU A 69 -3.35 -29.07 3.25
N VAL A 70 -2.87 -29.49 4.42
CA VAL A 70 -1.66 -28.97 5.05
C VAL A 70 -0.44 -29.40 4.24
N GLU A 71 -0.37 -30.68 3.86
CA GLU A 71 0.71 -31.23 3.01
C GLU A 71 0.79 -30.51 1.65
N ILE A 72 -0.36 -30.19 1.05
CA ILE A 72 -0.41 -29.44 -0.21
C ILE A 72 0.06 -28.00 -0.01
N ALA A 73 -0.29 -27.36 1.11
CA ALA A 73 0.18 -26.03 1.45
C ALA A 73 1.70 -26.00 1.72
N GLU A 74 2.26 -27.03 2.36
CA GLU A 74 3.70 -27.23 2.51
C GLU A 74 4.40 -27.36 1.16
N GLN A 75 3.86 -28.18 0.26
CA GLN A 75 4.38 -28.34 -1.09
C GLN A 75 4.33 -27.02 -1.90
N ALA A 76 3.23 -26.27 -1.79
CA ALA A 76 3.11 -24.96 -2.43
C ALA A 76 4.14 -23.97 -1.88
N LEU A 77 4.32 -23.92 -0.56
CA LEU A 77 5.30 -23.04 0.07
C LEU A 77 6.73 -23.37 -0.39
N GLU A 78 7.11 -24.64 -0.41
CA GLU A 78 8.45 -25.06 -0.86
C GLU A 78 8.69 -24.72 -2.34
N SER A 79 7.73 -25.04 -3.20
CA SER A 79 7.84 -24.80 -4.64
C SER A 79 7.73 -23.32 -5.03
N SER A 80 7.22 -22.45 -4.15
CA SER A 80 7.05 -21.02 -4.41
C SER A 80 8.31 -20.17 -4.24
N ARG A 81 9.37 -20.69 -3.60
CA ARG A 81 10.53 -19.90 -3.14
C ARG A 81 11.20 -19.08 -4.25
N TYR A 82 11.20 -19.58 -5.48
CA TYR A 82 11.79 -18.94 -6.67
C TYR A 82 10.77 -18.20 -7.55
N LEU A 83 9.50 -18.18 -7.14
CA LEU A 83 8.40 -17.52 -7.84
C LEU A 83 8.03 -16.17 -7.22
N LEU A 84 8.36 -15.95 -5.95
CA LEU A 84 8.16 -14.68 -5.26
C LEU A 84 9.26 -13.70 -5.65
N GLU A 85 8.86 -12.52 -6.12
CA GLU A 85 9.74 -11.40 -6.45
C GLU A 85 9.29 -10.16 -5.67
N PRO A 86 9.61 -10.05 -4.36
CA PRO A 86 9.18 -8.94 -3.53
C PRO A 86 9.81 -7.63 -4.00
N ARG A 87 8.99 -6.66 -4.38
CA ARG A 87 9.43 -5.35 -4.86
C ARG A 87 8.54 -4.25 -4.33
N VAL A 88 9.15 -3.15 -3.89
CA VAL A 88 8.44 -1.99 -3.36
C VAL A 88 8.99 -0.69 -3.90
N VAL A 89 8.05 0.19 -4.24
CA VAL A 89 8.32 1.60 -4.48
C VAL A 89 7.57 2.41 -3.43
N GLN A 90 8.26 3.37 -2.83
CA GLN A 90 7.66 4.29 -1.89
C GLN A 90 8.17 5.71 -2.05
N ARG A 91 7.37 6.68 -1.59
CA ARG A 91 7.73 8.10 -1.56
C ARG A 91 7.12 8.77 -0.34
N ARG A 92 7.95 9.40 0.48
CA ARG A 92 7.50 10.27 1.56
C ARG A 92 7.34 11.69 1.04
N LEU A 93 6.21 12.31 1.37
CA LEU A 93 5.82 13.63 0.90
C LEU A 93 5.42 14.53 2.06
N ALA A 94 6.06 15.68 2.21
CA ALA A 94 5.68 16.66 3.21
C ALA A 94 4.26 17.20 2.98
N VAL A 95 3.49 17.34 4.06
CA VAL A 95 2.20 18.03 4.05
C VAL A 95 2.44 19.53 4.00
N ARG A 96 1.84 20.20 3.00
CA ARG A 96 1.94 21.66 2.83
C ARG A 96 0.77 22.40 3.45
N SER A 97 -0.43 21.85 3.34
CA SER A 97 -1.60 22.40 4.02
C SER A 97 -2.76 21.41 4.06
N LEU A 98 -3.67 21.61 5.01
CA LEU A 98 -4.96 20.95 5.10
C LEU A 98 -6.05 22.02 5.01
N ARG A 99 -6.99 21.90 4.06
CA ARG A 99 -8.13 22.82 3.91
C ARG A 99 -9.37 22.03 3.49
N HIS A 100 -10.49 22.17 4.19
CA HIS A 100 -11.79 21.56 3.83
C HIS A 100 -11.67 20.10 3.36
N GLU A 101 -11.06 19.25 4.19
CA GLU A 101 -10.88 17.81 3.89
C GLU A 101 -10.02 17.51 2.65
N LYS A 102 -9.18 18.46 2.24
CA LYS A 102 -8.17 18.30 1.20
C LYS A 102 -6.78 18.51 1.78
N LEU A 103 -5.95 17.48 1.67
CA LEU A 103 -4.53 17.51 2.06
C LEU A 103 -3.70 17.81 0.82
N ILE A 104 -2.94 18.90 0.87
CA ILE A 104 -2.02 19.29 -0.21
C ILE A 104 -0.62 18.84 0.20
N LEU A 105 0.01 18.03 -0.65
CA LEU A 105 1.35 17.52 -0.46
C LEU A 105 2.36 18.33 -1.28
N GLU A 106 3.63 18.19 -0.94
CA GLU A 106 4.69 18.70 -1.78
C GLU A 106 4.68 18.07 -3.19
N GLY A 107 5.16 18.83 -4.17
CA GLY A 107 5.05 18.42 -5.59
C GLY A 107 3.66 18.60 -6.19
N GLY A 108 2.67 19.12 -5.44
CA GLY A 108 1.36 19.51 -5.97
C GLY A 108 0.29 18.41 -5.95
N SER A 109 0.65 17.18 -5.60
CA SER A 109 -0.32 16.10 -5.38
C SER A 109 -1.27 16.44 -4.23
N SER A 110 -2.51 15.97 -4.30
CA SER A 110 -3.50 16.21 -3.24
C SER A 110 -4.37 15.01 -2.97
N LEU A 111 -4.69 14.79 -1.71
CA LEU A 111 -5.68 13.82 -1.26
C LEU A 111 -6.96 14.57 -0.91
N SER A 112 -8.13 14.00 -1.19
CA SER A 112 -9.41 14.59 -0.80
C SER A 112 -10.37 13.52 -0.27
N GLY A 113 -11.15 13.88 0.75
CA GLY A 113 -12.20 13.04 1.30
C GLY A 113 -12.33 13.15 2.83
N ALA A 114 -13.52 12.82 3.35
CA ALA A 114 -13.84 12.93 4.77
C ALA A 114 -12.91 12.12 5.69
N TRP A 115 -12.29 11.06 5.17
CA TRP A 115 -11.31 10.23 5.89
C TRP A 115 -10.02 10.98 6.23
N ILE A 116 -9.65 12.02 5.47
CA ILE A 116 -8.42 12.80 5.71
C ILE A 116 -8.44 13.44 7.09
N SER A 117 -9.57 14.03 7.46
CA SER A 117 -9.75 14.67 8.75
C SER A 117 -9.61 13.67 9.92
N GLN A 118 -9.90 12.40 9.67
CA GLN A 118 -9.86 11.33 10.67
C GLN A 118 -8.45 10.75 10.84
N TYR A 119 -7.71 10.53 9.74
CA TYR A 119 -6.46 9.75 9.78
C TYR A 119 -5.19 10.54 9.46
N LEU A 120 -5.31 11.62 8.67
CA LEU A 120 -4.15 12.36 8.17
C LEU A 120 -4.12 13.82 8.62
N ALA A 121 -5.13 14.30 9.38
CA ALA A 121 -5.18 15.69 9.81
C ALA A 121 -3.93 16.16 10.58
N PRO A 122 -3.36 15.37 11.53
CA PRO A 122 -2.13 15.76 12.23
C PRO A 122 -0.86 15.25 11.53
N ALA A 123 -0.96 14.70 10.31
CA ALA A 123 0.21 14.23 9.58
C ALA A 123 1.06 15.41 9.10
N GLU A 124 2.36 15.32 9.34
CA GLU A 124 3.36 16.27 8.84
C GLU A 124 3.90 15.83 7.47
N SER A 125 3.81 14.54 7.19
CA SER A 125 4.15 13.93 5.90
C SER A 125 3.28 12.69 5.66
N VAL A 126 3.18 12.28 4.41
CA VAL A 126 2.51 11.05 4.00
C VAL A 126 3.47 10.22 3.16
N THR A 127 3.62 8.94 3.49
CA THR A 127 4.36 7.97 2.68
C THR A 127 3.39 7.21 1.80
N ALA A 128 3.50 7.38 0.49
CA ALA A 128 2.80 6.57 -0.50
C ALA A 128 3.61 5.31 -0.83
N ILE A 129 2.92 4.17 -0.94
CA ILE A 129 3.55 2.84 -1.09
C ILE A 129 2.81 2.05 -2.15
N VAL A 130 3.56 1.37 -3.02
CA VAL A 130 3.07 0.23 -3.81
C VAL A 130 4.05 -0.92 -3.67
N CYS A 131 3.53 -2.12 -3.38
CA CYS A 131 4.30 -3.34 -3.24
C CYS A 131 3.71 -4.49 -4.06
N THR A 132 4.56 -5.42 -4.47
CA THR A 132 4.16 -6.64 -5.19
C THR A 132 5.10 -7.79 -4.87
N VAL A 133 4.64 -9.02 -5.03
CA VAL A 133 5.48 -10.23 -5.05
C VAL A 133 5.68 -10.78 -6.48
N GLY A 134 5.36 -9.96 -7.49
CA GLY A 134 5.58 -10.28 -8.90
C GLY A 134 4.49 -11.16 -9.51
N SER A 135 4.49 -11.27 -10.84
CA SER A 135 3.47 -12.02 -11.59
C SER A 135 3.74 -13.52 -11.65
N ARG A 136 4.96 -13.98 -11.35
CA ARG A 136 5.37 -15.37 -11.58
C ARG A 136 4.60 -16.36 -10.73
N ILE A 137 4.34 -16.01 -9.47
CA ILE A 137 3.52 -16.81 -8.56
C ILE A 137 2.07 -16.95 -9.08
N GLU A 138 1.47 -15.85 -9.54
CA GLU A 138 0.11 -15.81 -10.09
C GLU A 138 0.01 -16.63 -11.39
N GLN A 139 0.97 -16.48 -12.29
CA GLN A 139 1.03 -17.26 -13.53
C GLN A 139 1.23 -18.76 -13.27
N ALA A 140 2.06 -19.12 -12.29
CA ALA A 140 2.26 -20.51 -11.90
C ALA A 140 1.00 -21.11 -11.27
N ALA A 141 0.34 -20.36 -10.37
CA ALA A 141 -0.92 -20.77 -9.76
C ALA A 141 -2.01 -20.99 -10.82
N SER A 142 -2.16 -20.04 -11.76
CA SER A 142 -3.13 -20.17 -12.86
C SER A 142 -2.88 -21.40 -13.74
N ARG A 143 -1.62 -21.71 -14.07
CA ARG A 143 -1.31 -22.93 -14.84
C ARG A 143 -1.64 -24.20 -14.06
N LEU A 144 -1.34 -24.23 -12.76
CA LEU A 144 -1.64 -25.37 -11.92
C LEU A 144 -3.14 -25.55 -11.72
N MET A 145 -3.95 -24.49 -11.72
CA MET A 145 -5.41 -24.62 -11.61
C MET A 145 -6.02 -25.52 -12.70
N GLU A 146 -5.38 -25.64 -13.87
CA GLU A 146 -5.84 -26.50 -14.97
C GLU A 146 -5.54 -27.99 -14.74
N SER A 147 -4.45 -28.33 -14.03
CA SER A 147 -3.97 -29.71 -13.87
C SER A 147 -4.05 -30.25 -12.43
N ASP A 148 -3.85 -29.39 -11.44
CA ASP A 148 -3.91 -29.65 -10.01
C ASP A 148 -4.49 -28.42 -9.29
N MET A 149 -5.83 -28.38 -9.25
CA MET A 149 -6.58 -27.27 -8.67
C MET A 149 -6.22 -26.99 -7.20
N LEU A 150 -5.93 -28.03 -6.41
CA LEU A 150 -5.63 -27.86 -4.99
C LEU A 150 -4.25 -27.22 -4.79
N LEU A 151 -3.25 -27.69 -5.54
CA LEU A 151 -1.92 -27.09 -5.50
C LEU A 151 -1.93 -25.67 -6.09
N GLY A 152 -2.68 -25.44 -7.17
CA GLY A 152 -2.87 -24.11 -7.76
C GLY A 152 -3.50 -23.12 -6.78
N LEU A 153 -4.53 -23.53 -6.05
CA LEU A 153 -5.14 -22.71 -4.99
C LEU A 153 -4.16 -22.44 -3.84
N ALA A 154 -3.42 -23.44 -3.40
CA ALA A 154 -2.41 -23.26 -2.36
C ALA A 154 -1.31 -22.30 -2.80
N LEU A 155 -0.87 -22.37 -4.06
CA LEU A 155 0.16 -21.48 -4.61
C LEU A 155 -0.36 -20.03 -4.76
N ASP A 156 -1.63 -19.85 -5.13
CA ASP A 156 -2.27 -18.53 -5.08
C ASP A 156 -2.31 -17.96 -3.65
N GLY A 157 -2.60 -18.83 -2.67
CA GLY A 157 -2.55 -18.53 -1.25
C GLY A 157 -1.17 -18.07 -0.78
N VAL A 158 -0.09 -18.68 -1.29
CA VAL A 158 1.28 -18.20 -1.04
C VAL A 158 1.45 -16.76 -1.56
N GLY A 159 0.97 -16.47 -2.78
CA GLY A 159 1.04 -15.12 -3.35
C GLY A 159 0.29 -14.08 -2.50
N SER A 160 -0.91 -14.42 -2.03
CA SER A 160 -1.70 -13.58 -1.11
C SER A 160 -0.97 -13.32 0.21
N ALA A 161 -0.46 -14.39 0.84
CA ALA A 161 0.28 -14.28 2.08
C ALA A 161 1.59 -13.49 1.92
N GLY A 162 2.28 -13.68 0.80
CA GLY A 162 3.53 -13.00 0.48
C GLY A 162 3.38 -11.49 0.35
N VAL A 163 2.36 -11.01 -0.38
CA VAL A 163 2.17 -9.55 -0.55
C VAL A 163 1.71 -8.89 0.75
N GLU A 164 0.91 -9.58 1.57
CA GLU A 164 0.50 -9.10 2.89
C GLU A 164 1.70 -8.98 3.84
N ALA A 165 2.53 -10.04 3.93
CA ALA A 165 3.74 -10.02 4.74
C ALA A 165 4.70 -8.90 4.29
N LEU A 166 4.82 -8.69 2.97
CA LEU A 166 5.62 -7.62 2.40
C LEU A 166 5.11 -6.24 2.85
N ALA A 167 3.80 -6.00 2.76
CA ALA A 167 3.19 -4.74 3.22
C ALA A 167 3.45 -4.49 4.71
N GLN A 168 3.36 -5.53 5.55
CA GLN A 168 3.64 -5.42 6.98
C GLN A 168 5.10 -5.03 7.26
N LEU A 169 6.05 -5.61 6.52
CA LEU A 169 7.47 -5.23 6.61
C LEU A 169 7.70 -3.76 6.23
N VAL A 170 7.05 -3.27 5.16
CA VAL A 170 7.15 -1.85 4.76
C VAL A 170 6.62 -0.95 5.85
N CYS A 171 5.42 -1.26 6.36
CA CYS A 171 4.78 -0.43 7.38
C CYS A 171 5.61 -0.38 8.65
N LYS A 172 6.16 -1.53 9.08
CA LYS A 172 7.07 -1.61 10.21
C LYS A 172 8.34 -0.78 9.99
N GLN A 173 8.94 -0.84 8.81
CA GLN A 173 10.11 -0.02 8.50
C GLN A 173 9.79 1.48 8.61
N ILE A 174 8.64 1.93 8.10
CA ILE A 174 8.21 3.33 8.18
C ILE A 174 7.94 3.73 9.63
N GLU A 175 7.34 2.84 10.42
CA GLU A 175 7.13 3.05 11.86
C GLU A 175 8.45 3.19 12.62
N ASP A 176 9.41 2.28 12.39
CA ASP A 176 10.72 2.32 13.02
C ASP A 176 11.49 3.61 12.63
N GLN A 177 11.38 4.05 11.37
CA GLN A 177 11.94 5.32 10.89
C GLN A 177 11.28 6.54 11.54
N ALA A 178 9.96 6.55 11.64
CA ALA A 178 9.21 7.62 12.30
C ALA A 178 9.57 7.72 13.79
N ALA A 179 9.69 6.58 14.47
CA ALA A 179 10.06 6.52 15.88
C ALA A 179 11.46 7.10 16.12
N ALA A 180 12.43 6.82 15.24
CA ALA A 180 13.77 7.40 15.28
C ALA A 180 13.77 8.93 15.11
N GLU A 181 12.74 9.49 14.46
CA GLU A 181 12.51 10.94 14.34
C GLU A 181 11.69 11.54 15.50
N GLY A 182 11.30 10.74 16.50
CA GLY A 182 10.40 11.17 17.57
C GLY A 182 8.95 11.38 17.10
N LYS A 183 8.53 10.70 16.03
CA LYS A 183 7.21 10.79 15.42
C LYS A 183 6.45 9.46 15.53
N GLN A 184 5.17 9.50 15.18
CA GLN A 184 4.27 8.36 15.12
C GLN A 184 3.71 8.20 13.71
N THR A 185 3.14 7.02 13.43
CA THR A 185 2.49 6.70 12.15
C THR A 185 0.96 6.58 12.32
N SER A 186 0.22 6.81 11.24
CA SER A 186 -1.17 6.37 11.15
C SER A 186 -1.25 4.86 10.93
N VAL A 187 -2.44 4.27 11.08
CA VAL A 187 -2.72 2.98 10.43
C VAL A 187 -2.50 3.11 8.91
N PRO A 188 -2.07 2.05 8.19
CA PRO A 188 -2.01 2.07 6.74
C PRO A 188 -3.40 2.26 6.15
N LEU A 189 -3.50 3.14 5.16
CA LEU A 189 -4.75 3.50 4.50
C LEU A 189 -4.68 3.04 3.05
N SER A 190 -5.63 2.21 2.63
CA SER A 190 -5.69 1.71 1.25
C SER A 190 -6.99 2.14 0.56
N PRO A 191 -6.98 2.42 -0.75
CA PRO A 191 -8.21 2.54 -1.53
C PRO A 191 -9.06 1.28 -1.40
N GLY A 192 -10.38 1.44 -1.26
CA GLY A 192 -11.34 0.35 -1.00
C GLY A 192 -11.78 0.21 0.47
N MET A 193 -11.20 1.01 1.38
CA MET A 193 -11.69 1.13 2.76
C MET A 193 -12.98 1.97 2.85
N LEU A 194 -13.63 1.95 4.03
CA LEU A 194 -14.79 2.80 4.28
C LEU A 194 -14.47 4.28 3.99
N ASN A 195 -15.32 4.93 3.21
CA ASN A 195 -15.21 6.33 2.78
C ASN A 195 -14.01 6.67 1.86
N TRP A 196 -13.33 5.67 1.29
CA TRP A 196 -12.30 5.90 0.29
C TRP A 196 -12.35 4.83 -0.81
N SER A 197 -12.97 5.15 -1.94
CA SER A 197 -13.15 4.22 -3.06
C SER A 197 -11.83 3.91 -3.79
N VAL A 198 -11.80 2.81 -4.54
CA VAL A 198 -10.64 2.45 -5.37
C VAL A 198 -10.49 3.45 -6.52
N GLU A 199 -11.61 3.85 -7.12
CA GLU A 199 -11.73 4.79 -8.22
C GLU A 199 -11.14 6.17 -7.86
N ASP A 200 -11.38 6.64 -6.63
CA ASP A 200 -10.88 7.94 -6.17
C ASP A 200 -9.43 7.85 -5.65
N GLY A 201 -9.07 6.76 -4.98
CA GLY A 201 -7.79 6.64 -4.28
C GLY A 201 -6.64 6.08 -5.09
N GLN A 202 -6.90 5.05 -5.89
CA GLN A 202 -5.85 4.31 -6.59
C GLN A 202 -5.10 5.19 -7.60
N PRO A 203 -5.77 6.02 -8.45
CA PRO A 203 -5.06 6.90 -9.38
C PRO A 203 -4.16 7.91 -8.68
N VAL A 204 -4.59 8.40 -7.51
CA VAL A 204 -3.84 9.40 -6.74
C VAL A 204 -2.54 8.81 -6.21
N ILE A 205 -2.55 7.57 -5.70
CA ILE A 205 -1.33 6.87 -5.29
C ILE A 205 -0.40 6.63 -6.49
N PHE A 206 -0.97 6.23 -7.65
CA PHE A 206 -0.22 6.00 -8.88
C PHE A 206 0.38 7.27 -9.48
N GLU A 207 -0.20 8.45 -9.23
CA GLU A 207 0.39 9.74 -9.62
C GLU A 207 1.55 10.15 -8.70
N MET A 208 1.48 9.79 -7.41
CA MET A 208 2.56 10.06 -6.45
C MET A 208 3.78 9.16 -6.69
N LEU A 209 3.59 8.01 -7.31
CA LEU A 209 4.61 6.98 -7.49
C LEU A 209 4.89 6.72 -8.97
N ALA A 210 5.91 5.91 -9.26
CA ALA A 210 6.11 5.34 -10.59
C ALA A 210 6.09 3.79 -10.52
N PRO A 211 4.94 3.15 -10.21
CA PRO A 211 4.89 1.70 -9.92
C PRO A 211 5.33 0.81 -11.09
N ALA A 212 5.29 1.32 -12.31
CA ALA A 212 5.81 0.63 -13.49
C ALA A 212 7.29 0.23 -13.34
N GLN A 213 8.08 0.95 -12.52
CA GLN A 213 9.49 0.60 -12.23
C GLN A 213 9.64 -0.74 -11.50
N ILE A 214 8.65 -1.13 -10.71
CA ILE A 214 8.59 -2.44 -10.04
C ILE A 214 7.71 -3.45 -10.80
N GLY A 215 7.30 -3.10 -12.03
CA GLY A 215 6.47 -3.95 -12.88
C GLY A 215 4.99 -3.96 -12.50
N VAL A 216 4.52 -2.97 -11.72
CA VAL A 216 3.10 -2.85 -11.34
C VAL A 216 2.42 -1.80 -12.22
N GLU A 217 1.33 -2.19 -12.86
CA GLU A 217 0.48 -1.33 -13.68
C GLU A 217 -0.94 -1.27 -13.11
N MET A 218 -1.69 -0.23 -13.49
CA MET A 218 -3.11 -0.08 -13.16
C MET A 218 -3.95 -0.24 -14.42
N THR A 219 -4.99 -1.06 -14.36
CA THR A 219 -5.96 -1.22 -15.45
C THR A 219 -6.91 -0.02 -15.54
N SER A 220 -7.68 0.06 -16.62
CA SER A 220 -8.76 1.05 -16.75
C SER A 220 -9.88 0.92 -15.72
N SER A 221 -9.95 -0.23 -15.03
CA SER A 221 -10.88 -0.49 -13.94
C SER A 221 -10.21 -0.34 -12.56
N PHE A 222 -9.07 0.36 -12.49
CA PHE A 222 -8.33 0.65 -11.27
C PHE A 222 -7.77 -0.58 -10.52
N MET A 223 -7.72 -1.74 -11.18
CA MET A 223 -7.10 -2.94 -10.62
C MET A 223 -5.59 -2.92 -10.88
N MET A 224 -4.81 -3.47 -9.96
CA MET A 224 -3.36 -3.62 -10.15
C MET A 224 -3.02 -4.91 -10.89
N LYS A 225 -1.97 -4.84 -11.72
CA LYS A 225 -1.32 -5.99 -12.36
C LYS A 225 0.18 -5.93 -12.07
N PRO A 226 0.78 -6.93 -11.41
CA PRO A 226 0.19 -8.22 -10.98
C PRO A 226 -0.91 -8.07 -9.93
N GLY A 227 -1.81 -9.05 -9.84
CA GLY A 227 -2.91 -9.05 -8.87
C GLY A 227 -2.43 -9.23 -7.43
N LYS A 228 -1.26 -9.84 -7.23
CA LYS A 228 -0.57 -9.94 -5.92
C LYS A 228 0.22 -8.66 -5.62
N SER A 229 -0.50 -7.55 -5.56
CA SER A 229 0.04 -6.21 -5.27
C SER A 229 -0.86 -5.47 -4.28
N LEU A 230 -0.27 -4.58 -3.47
CA LEU A 230 -0.98 -3.69 -2.56
C LEU A 230 -0.51 -2.25 -2.75
N SER A 231 -1.40 -1.31 -2.47
CA SER A 231 -1.12 0.12 -2.46
C SER A 231 -1.72 0.78 -1.24
N MET A 232 -0.98 1.67 -0.60
CA MET A 232 -1.42 2.31 0.63
C MET A 232 -0.70 3.64 0.90
N LEU A 233 -1.24 4.39 1.86
CA LEU A 233 -0.68 5.59 2.43
C LEU A 233 -0.46 5.40 3.93
N VAL A 234 0.65 5.93 4.44
CA VAL A 234 0.93 6.00 5.88
C VAL A 234 1.23 7.45 6.22
N GLY A 235 0.43 8.06 7.10
CA GLY A 235 0.72 9.38 7.66
C GLY A 235 1.86 9.28 8.67
N VAL A 236 2.70 10.31 8.75
CA VAL A 236 3.79 10.44 9.75
C VAL A 236 3.78 11.85 10.36
N GLY A 237 3.87 11.95 11.69
CA GLY A 237 3.76 13.22 12.42
C GLY A 237 3.86 13.04 13.93
N THR A 238 4.11 14.15 14.64
CA THR A 238 4.29 14.16 16.11
C THR A 238 3.01 13.95 16.91
N GLN A 239 1.84 14.23 16.32
CA GLN A 239 0.53 14.13 16.96
C GLN A 239 -0.36 13.05 16.34
N LEU A 240 0.23 12.12 15.59
CA LEU A 240 -0.49 10.96 15.08
C LEU A 240 -0.68 9.93 16.19
N GLY A 241 -1.84 9.96 16.85
CA GLY A 241 -2.22 8.89 17.77
C GLY A 241 -2.81 7.70 17.01
N VAL A 242 -2.24 6.50 17.18
CA VAL A 242 -2.88 5.26 16.70
C VAL A 242 -4.24 5.13 17.39
N LYS A 243 -5.32 5.30 16.65
CA LYS A 243 -6.67 4.97 17.11
C LYS A 243 -7.26 3.88 16.22
N GLY A 244 -7.22 2.66 16.74
CA GLY A 244 -7.83 1.49 16.12
C GLY A 244 -6.89 0.66 15.25
N ASN A 245 -7.41 -0.46 14.76
CA ASN A 245 -6.76 -1.34 13.80
C ASN A 245 -7.31 -1.07 12.39
N THR A 246 -6.55 -1.39 11.34
CA THR A 246 -7.03 -1.28 9.94
C THR A 246 -8.38 -1.97 9.75
N CYS A 247 -8.61 -3.09 10.46
CA CYS A 247 -9.87 -3.83 10.42
C CYS A 247 -11.10 -3.05 10.93
N ASP A 248 -10.94 -2.04 11.78
CA ASP A 248 -12.07 -1.25 12.30
C ASP A 248 -12.71 -0.37 11.20
N TYR A 249 -12.02 -0.23 10.07
CA TYR A 249 -12.42 0.60 8.93
C TYR A 249 -12.65 -0.22 7.66
N CYS A 250 -12.68 -1.55 7.81
CA CYS A 250 -13.05 -2.48 6.76
C CYS A 250 -14.57 -2.68 6.72
N ALA A 251 -15.15 -2.78 5.52
CA ALA A 251 -16.56 -3.11 5.34
C ALA A 251 -16.96 -4.46 6.01
N MET A 252 -15.99 -5.35 6.26
CA MET A 252 -16.20 -6.66 6.88
C MET A 252 -15.92 -6.68 8.40
N GLN A 253 -15.70 -5.53 9.07
CA GLN A 253 -15.24 -5.46 10.46
C GLN A 253 -16.02 -6.31 11.49
N GLY A 254 -17.33 -6.53 11.26
CA GLY A 254 -18.22 -7.27 12.16
C GLY A 254 -18.25 -8.79 11.94
N THR A 255 -17.72 -9.29 10.81
CA THR A 255 -17.84 -10.70 10.41
C THR A 255 -16.54 -11.31 9.90
N CYS A 256 -15.48 -10.51 9.80
CA CYS A 256 -14.20 -10.94 9.25
C CYS A 256 -13.43 -11.83 10.24
N LYS A 257 -13.26 -13.11 9.88
CA LYS A 257 -12.43 -14.07 10.63
C LYS A 257 -10.95 -13.68 10.68
N TYR A 258 -10.51 -12.81 9.77
CA TYR A 258 -9.12 -12.34 9.71
C TYR A 258 -8.81 -11.22 10.70
N ARG A 259 -9.81 -10.65 11.37
CA ARG A 259 -9.61 -9.52 12.29
C ARG A 259 -8.66 -9.84 13.43
N GLU A 260 -8.66 -11.08 13.91
CA GLU A 260 -7.76 -11.55 14.98
C GLU A 260 -6.29 -11.62 14.54
N TYR A 261 -6.03 -11.61 13.22
CA TYR A 261 -4.72 -11.73 12.62
C TYR A 261 -4.24 -10.44 11.90
N GLY A 262 -5.16 -9.51 11.61
CA GLY A 262 -4.92 -8.31 10.80
C GLY A 262 -4.53 -7.03 11.58
N GLY A 263 -4.09 -7.17 12.83
CA GLY A 263 -3.67 -6.04 13.64
C GLY A 263 -2.18 -5.71 13.45
N HIS A 264 -1.85 -4.42 13.26
CA HIS A 264 -0.49 -3.89 13.45
C HIS A 264 -0.05 -3.86 14.92
N THR A 265 -0.75 -4.57 15.81
CA THR A 265 -0.44 -4.63 17.22
C THR A 265 -0.12 -6.06 17.64
N GLN A 266 1.09 -6.21 18.20
CA GLN A 266 1.61 -7.30 19.03
C GLN A 266 2.35 -8.44 18.31
N MET A 267 3.58 -8.16 17.90
CA MET A 267 4.64 -9.18 17.80
C MET A 267 5.36 -9.41 19.15
N GLU A 268 4.82 -8.91 20.27
CA GLU A 268 5.37 -9.11 21.62
C GLU A 268 4.26 -9.38 22.65
N ALA A 269 3.68 -10.59 22.66
CA ALA A 269 2.84 -11.01 23.79
C ALA A 269 2.69 -12.52 24.02
N ASN A 270 3.34 -13.40 23.25
CA ASN A 270 3.09 -14.85 23.37
C ASN A 270 4.16 -15.67 24.11
N ASP A 271 5.09 -15.01 24.83
CA ASP A 271 6.14 -15.70 25.61
C ASP A 271 5.92 -15.67 27.14
N ARG A 272 4.68 -15.46 27.60
CA ARG A 272 4.33 -15.61 29.03
C ARG A 272 2.99 -16.28 29.25
N LYS A 273 2.85 -17.54 28.84
CA LYS A 273 1.96 -18.52 29.49
C LYS A 273 2.54 -19.93 29.41
N ILE A 274 3.69 -20.13 30.04
CA ILE A 274 4.02 -21.42 30.65
C ILE A 274 4.39 -21.11 32.10
N GLY A 275 3.47 -21.48 32.99
CA GLY A 275 3.51 -21.24 34.43
C GLY A 275 2.19 -21.69 35.02
#